data_AF-A0A3L7NSU1-F1
#
_entry.id   AF-A0A3L7NSU1-F1
#
_cell.length_a   1.000
_cell.length_b   1.000
_cell.length_c   1.000
_cell.angle_alpha   90.00
_cell.angle_beta   90.00
_cell.angle_gamma   90.00
#
_symmetry.space_group_name_H-M   'P 1'
#
loop_
_entity.id
_entity.type
_entity.pdbx_description
1 polymer ?
#
loop_
_entity_poly.entity_id
_entity_poly.type
_entity_poly.pdbx_seq_one_letter_code
_entity_poly.pdbx_strand_id
1 'polypeptide(L)'
;MPHDQSPATVIILCGVPAGTSATAFRTLAAEPRASGVPVTWVADRSDLVRLATEEADANWALSLDTTSAISRQELRQQLATVRQSAGSVDTVVIHGNATLPPRDILLDGGIRTAVVDRFDDVPRGNRRPAPEGWACRSVLWGLWEVQAASVPNQGIIERLLSWAAASHIQPGSLLVIHADAGTGCGVQETAKRLSGQLAWCTSVGRRCGVRMARAADLPALLGSGDHARSGSVLRAA
;
A
#
# COMPACT_ATOMS: atom_id res chain seq x y z
N MET A 1 -5.77 -8.10 34.22
CA MET A 1 -4.66 -7.72 33.33
C MET A 1 -5.27 -7.41 31.98
N PRO A 2 -5.48 -6.14 31.61
CA PRO A 2 -5.98 -5.82 30.28
C PRO A 2 -4.92 -6.23 29.26
N HIS A 3 -5.29 -7.06 28.29
CA HIS A 3 -4.43 -7.36 27.16
C HIS A 3 -4.10 -6.05 26.45
N ASP A 4 -2.82 -5.70 26.37
CA ASP A 4 -2.30 -4.60 25.57
C ASP A 4 -2.48 -5.00 24.10
N GLN A 5 -3.66 -4.72 23.57
CA GLN A 5 -4.03 -5.08 22.21
C GLN A 5 -3.44 -4.03 21.27
N SER A 6 -2.42 -4.42 20.51
CA SER A 6 -1.84 -3.59 19.45
C SER A 6 -2.95 -3.04 18.54
N PRO A 7 -2.95 -1.74 18.20
CA PRO A 7 -3.97 -1.18 17.34
C PRO A 7 -3.92 -1.78 15.94
N ALA A 8 -5.07 -1.83 15.26
CA ALA A 8 -5.10 -2.16 13.85
C ALA A 8 -4.32 -1.10 13.05
N THR A 9 -3.61 -1.53 12.00
CA THR A 9 -2.87 -0.63 11.12
C THR A 9 -3.63 -0.44 9.82
N VAL A 10 -3.85 0.82 9.42
CA VAL A 10 -4.50 1.15 8.14
C VAL A 10 -3.54 1.95 7.27
N ILE A 11 -3.43 1.55 6.00
CA ILE A 11 -2.66 2.23 4.97
C ILE A 11 -3.60 2.62 3.85
N ILE A 12 -3.57 3.90 3.47
CA ILE A 12 -4.35 4.43 2.36
C ILE A 12 -3.44 4.60 1.16
N LEU A 13 -3.76 3.89 0.08
CA LEU A 13 -3.18 4.08 -1.24
C LEU A 13 -4.15 4.92 -2.06
N CYS A 14 -3.65 5.94 -2.78
CA CYS A 14 -4.48 6.73 -3.67
C CYS A 14 -3.78 6.89 -5.02
N GLY A 15 -4.31 6.21 -6.04
CA GLY A 15 -3.97 6.42 -7.44
C GLY A 15 -4.15 7.87 -7.86
N VAL A 16 -3.07 8.46 -8.41
CA VAL A 16 -3.11 9.78 -9.04
C VAL A 16 -3.56 9.59 -10.50
N PRO A 17 -4.65 10.26 -10.93
CA PRO A 17 -5.09 10.17 -12.31
C PRO A 17 -4.00 10.60 -13.30
N ALA A 18 -3.94 9.93 -14.44
CA ALA A 18 -2.94 10.19 -15.47
C ALA A 18 -2.97 11.68 -15.91
N GLY A 19 -1.79 12.31 -16.01
CA GLY A 19 -1.65 13.69 -16.44
C GLY A 19 -2.09 14.73 -15.40
N THR A 20 -2.27 14.36 -14.14
CA THR A 20 -2.63 15.30 -13.06
C THR A 20 -1.56 16.37 -12.88
N SER A 21 -1.88 17.65 -13.12
CA SER A 21 -0.95 18.76 -12.87
C SER A 21 -0.63 18.88 -11.37
N ALA A 22 0.51 19.49 -11.01
CA ALA A 22 0.86 19.68 -9.60
C ALA A 22 -0.17 20.53 -8.84
N THR A 23 -0.78 21.53 -9.48
CA THR A 23 -1.87 22.31 -8.87
C THR A 23 -3.09 21.42 -8.58
N ALA A 24 -3.48 20.55 -9.51
CA ALA A 24 -4.57 19.61 -9.29
C ALA A 24 -4.24 18.59 -8.19
N PHE A 25 -2.99 18.10 -8.15
CA PHE A 25 -2.50 17.24 -7.09
C PHE A 25 -2.54 17.94 -5.72
N ARG A 26 -2.10 19.20 -5.62
CA ARG A 26 -2.18 19.96 -4.36
C ARG A 26 -3.60 20.09 -3.84
N THR A 27 -4.57 20.30 -4.73
CA THR A 27 -5.99 20.29 -4.38
C THR A 27 -6.43 18.92 -3.86
N LEU A 28 -6.01 17.84 -4.53
CA LEU A 28 -6.31 16.47 -4.11
C LEU A 28 -5.68 16.13 -2.74
N ALA A 29 -4.46 16.62 -2.49
CA ALA A 29 -3.70 16.37 -1.26
C ALA A 29 -4.06 17.31 -0.10
N ALA A 30 -4.88 18.35 -0.33
CA ALA A 30 -5.19 19.36 0.67
C ALA A 30 -5.88 18.78 1.92
N GLU A 31 -6.88 17.92 1.74
CA GLU A 31 -7.63 17.32 2.84
C GLU A 31 -6.80 16.31 3.67
N PRO A 32 -6.08 15.33 3.06
CA PRO A 32 -5.14 14.49 3.82
C PRO A 32 -4.12 15.29 4.62
N ARG A 33 -3.56 16.36 4.02
CA ARG A 33 -2.57 17.23 4.70
C ARG A 33 -3.18 17.97 5.88
N ALA A 34 -4.37 18.55 5.71
CA ALA A 34 -5.07 19.27 6.77
C ALA A 34 -5.50 18.35 7.93
N SER A 35 -5.87 17.10 7.63
CA SER A 35 -6.28 16.10 8.63
C SER A 35 -5.09 15.36 9.27
N GLY A 36 -3.88 15.51 8.73
CA GLY A 36 -2.69 14.79 9.19
C GLY A 36 -2.72 13.28 8.88
N VAL A 37 -3.64 12.82 8.04
CA VAL A 37 -3.76 11.40 7.69
C VAL A 37 -2.72 11.06 6.61
N PRO A 38 -1.82 10.08 6.87
CA PRO A 38 -0.85 9.67 5.87
C PRO A 38 -1.55 8.97 4.70
N VAL A 39 -1.27 9.46 3.50
CA VAL A 39 -1.67 8.83 2.23
C VAL A 39 -0.40 8.52 1.45
N THR A 40 -0.37 7.33 0.85
CA THR A 40 0.65 6.94 -0.14
C THR A 40 0.06 7.14 -1.53
N TRP A 41 0.64 8.06 -2.29
CA TRP A 41 0.21 8.40 -3.64
C TRP A 41 0.80 7.44 -4.64
N VAL A 42 -0.05 6.81 -5.42
CA VAL A 42 0.32 5.78 -6.40
C VAL A 42 0.27 6.44 -7.78
N ALA A 43 1.39 6.47 -8.48
CA ALA A 43 1.46 7.07 -9.81
C ALA A 43 2.27 6.19 -10.75
N ASP A 44 1.98 6.27 -12.05
CA ASP A 44 2.86 5.69 -13.05
C ASP A 44 4.22 6.42 -13.06
N ARG A 45 5.21 5.83 -13.74
CA ARG A 45 6.57 6.39 -13.80
C ARG A 45 6.58 7.86 -14.24
N SER A 46 5.83 8.22 -15.27
CA SER A 46 5.91 9.53 -15.91
C SER A 46 5.33 10.60 -14.99
N ASP A 47 4.17 10.34 -14.40
CA ASP A 47 3.53 11.25 -13.47
C ASP A 47 4.27 11.32 -12.13
N LEU A 48 4.80 10.19 -11.64
CA LEU A 48 5.60 10.15 -10.42
C LEU A 48 6.84 11.02 -10.57
N VAL A 49 7.63 10.87 -11.63
CA VAL A 49 8.86 11.66 -11.86
C VAL A 49 8.54 13.16 -11.88
N ARG A 50 7.47 13.54 -12.58
CA ARG A 50 7.04 14.94 -12.69
C ARG A 50 6.58 15.49 -11.35
N LEU A 51 5.64 14.80 -10.68
CA LEU A 51 5.03 15.28 -9.45
C LEU A 51 5.98 15.23 -8.26
N ALA A 52 6.85 14.23 -8.15
CA ALA A 52 7.79 14.13 -7.04
C ALA A 52 8.84 15.25 -7.04
N THR A 53 9.15 15.82 -8.21
CA THR A 53 10.03 17.00 -8.31
C THR A 53 9.36 18.24 -7.72
N GLU A 54 8.05 18.39 -7.92
CA GLU A 54 7.27 19.55 -7.43
C GLU A 54 6.75 19.36 -5.99
N GLU A 55 6.59 18.11 -5.56
CA GLU A 55 5.95 17.71 -4.29
C GLU A 55 6.80 16.67 -3.57
N ALA A 56 8.04 17.06 -3.23
CA ALA A 56 9.06 16.19 -2.64
C ALA A 56 8.67 15.57 -1.29
N ASP A 57 7.82 16.25 -0.51
CA ASP A 57 7.35 15.77 0.80
C ASP A 57 6.20 14.75 0.72
N ALA A 58 5.65 14.50 -0.47
CA ALA A 58 4.61 13.51 -0.64
C ALA A 58 5.18 12.08 -0.59
N ASN A 59 4.41 11.15 -0.02
CA ASN A 59 4.79 9.74 0.01
C ASN A 59 4.37 9.09 -1.30
N TRP A 60 5.34 8.61 -2.07
CA TRP A 60 5.11 8.05 -3.40
C TRP A 60 5.26 6.53 -3.40
N ALA A 61 4.41 5.87 -4.18
CA ALA A 61 4.56 4.49 -4.61
C ALA A 61 4.45 4.43 -6.14
N LEU A 62 5.25 3.56 -6.74
CA LEU A 62 5.24 3.37 -8.19
C LEU A 62 4.16 2.36 -8.57
N SER A 63 3.22 2.76 -9.44
CA SER A 63 2.33 1.83 -10.12
C SER A 63 3.10 1.09 -11.20
N LEU A 64 3.09 -0.24 -11.15
CA LEU A 64 3.67 -1.09 -12.17
C LEU A 64 2.58 -1.79 -12.96
N ASP A 65 2.52 -1.48 -14.25
CA ASP A 65 1.74 -2.26 -15.20
C ASP A 65 2.52 -3.52 -15.60
N THR A 66 2.09 -4.65 -15.08
CA THR A 66 2.64 -5.97 -15.37
C THR A 66 1.76 -6.79 -16.31
N THR A 67 0.73 -6.18 -16.91
CA THR A 67 -0.09 -6.82 -17.94
C THR A 67 0.67 -6.98 -19.26
N SER A 68 1.64 -6.09 -19.51
CA SER A 68 2.60 -6.22 -20.60
C SER A 68 3.90 -6.86 -20.11
N ALA A 69 4.51 -7.69 -20.97
CA ALA A 69 5.78 -8.34 -20.66
C ALA A 69 6.91 -7.29 -20.60
N ILE A 70 7.17 -6.76 -19.41
CA ILE A 70 8.30 -5.85 -19.18
C ILE A 70 9.62 -6.64 -19.16
N SER A 71 10.60 -6.18 -19.94
CA SER A 71 11.92 -6.80 -19.91
C SER A 71 12.64 -6.49 -18.59
N ARG A 72 13.57 -7.36 -18.18
CA ARG A 72 14.41 -7.13 -16.98
C ARG A 72 15.20 -5.81 -17.07
N GLN A 73 15.67 -5.45 -18.27
CA GLN A 73 16.40 -4.22 -18.50
C GLN A 73 15.49 -2.99 -18.39
N GLU A 74 14.30 -3.05 -18.99
CA GLU A 74 13.31 -1.97 -18.90
C GLU A 74 12.91 -1.73 -17.44
N LEU A 75 12.60 -2.79 -16.69
CA LEU A 75 12.26 -2.65 -15.26
C LEU A 75 13.38 -1.97 -14.46
N ARG A 76 14.64 -2.38 -14.68
CA ARG A 76 15.80 -1.73 -14.04
C ARG A 76 15.89 -0.25 -14.39
N GLN A 77 15.72 0.08 -15.66
CA GLN A 77 15.78 1.46 -16.13
C GLN A 77 14.64 2.29 -15.53
N GLN A 78 13.42 1.75 -15.47
CA GLN A 78 12.29 2.42 -14.84
C GLN A 78 12.55 2.71 -13.35
N LEU A 79 13.01 1.71 -12.58
CA LEU A 79 13.33 1.90 -11.16
C LEU A 79 14.48 2.89 -10.96
N ALA A 80 15.52 2.83 -11.79
CA ALA A 80 16.64 3.77 -11.74
C ALA A 80 16.19 5.22 -11.99
N THR A 81 15.35 5.44 -13.01
CA THR A 81 14.79 6.77 -13.32
C THR A 81 13.95 7.32 -12.17
N VAL A 82 13.07 6.48 -11.59
CA VAL A 82 12.24 6.87 -10.44
C VAL A 82 13.12 7.27 -9.26
N ARG A 83 14.11 6.44 -8.92
CA ARG A 83 15.02 6.71 -7.81
C ARG A 83 15.83 8.00 -7.97
N GLN A 84 16.24 8.31 -9.20
CA GLN A 84 16.99 9.54 -9.48
C GLN A 84 16.11 10.79 -9.35
N SER A 85 14.81 10.69 -9.64
CA SER A 85 13.93 11.86 -9.75
C SER A 85 13.08 12.11 -8.51
N ALA A 86 12.63 11.06 -7.84
CA ALA A 86 11.64 11.11 -6.77
C ALA A 86 12.20 10.77 -5.39
N GLY A 87 13.52 10.64 -5.28
CA GLY A 87 14.17 10.11 -4.07
C GLY A 87 13.86 8.63 -3.85
N SER A 88 13.82 8.20 -2.58
CA SER A 88 13.61 6.79 -2.24
C SER A 88 12.12 6.41 -2.31
N VAL A 89 11.67 5.95 -3.47
CA VAL A 89 10.45 5.16 -3.60
C VAL A 89 10.79 3.72 -3.22
N ASP A 90 10.22 3.22 -2.14
CA ASP A 90 10.45 1.86 -1.62
C ASP A 90 9.25 0.92 -1.81
N THR A 91 8.16 1.45 -2.37
CA THR A 91 6.90 0.75 -2.51
C THR A 91 6.48 0.73 -3.97
N VAL A 92 6.08 -0.45 -4.44
CA VAL A 92 5.38 -0.62 -5.73
C VAL A 92 3.96 -1.09 -5.50
N VAL A 93 3.05 -0.74 -6.40
CA VAL A 93 1.66 -1.19 -6.42
C VAL A 93 1.41 -1.89 -7.74
N ILE A 94 0.86 -3.10 -7.67
CA ILE A 94 0.57 -3.95 -8.82
C ILE A 94 -0.90 -4.30 -8.79
N HIS A 95 -1.61 -3.88 -9.83
CA HIS A 95 -3.05 -4.08 -9.95
C HIS A 95 -3.39 -5.37 -10.69
N GLY A 96 -4.54 -5.95 -10.35
CA GLY A 96 -5.10 -7.14 -10.98
C GLY A 96 -4.42 -8.45 -10.59
N ASN A 97 -4.62 -9.48 -11.43
CA ASN A 97 -4.04 -10.83 -11.23
C ASN A 97 -2.59 -10.92 -11.76
N ALA A 98 -1.86 -9.83 -11.73
CA ALA A 98 -0.59 -9.75 -12.42
C ALA A 98 0.56 -10.28 -11.55
N THR A 99 1.49 -11.00 -12.19
CA THR A 99 2.60 -11.64 -11.47
C THR A 99 3.60 -10.59 -11.01
N LEU A 100 4.06 -10.73 -9.76
CA LEU A 100 5.13 -9.88 -9.22
C LEU A 100 6.36 -9.93 -10.15
N PRO A 101 6.93 -8.77 -10.53
CA PRO A 101 8.16 -8.71 -11.30
C PRO A 101 9.33 -9.43 -10.61
N PRO A 102 10.46 -9.65 -11.31
CA PRO A 102 11.63 -10.28 -10.70
C PRO A 102 12.08 -9.57 -9.41
N ARG A 103 11.96 -10.30 -8.29
CA ARG A 103 12.13 -9.78 -6.92
C ARG A 103 13.52 -9.23 -6.64
N ASP A 104 14.53 -9.85 -7.26
CA ASP A 104 15.91 -9.39 -7.22
C ASP A 104 16.04 -7.98 -7.80
N ILE A 105 15.39 -7.73 -8.95
CA ILE A 105 15.40 -6.40 -9.57
C ILE A 105 14.66 -5.36 -8.74
N LEU A 106 13.52 -5.73 -8.15
CA LEU A 106 12.78 -4.84 -7.25
C LEU A 106 13.66 -4.44 -6.06
N LEU A 107 14.30 -5.40 -5.41
CA LEU A 107 15.17 -5.15 -4.26
C LEU A 107 16.42 -4.33 -4.59
N ASP A 108 17.09 -4.64 -5.71
CA ASP A 108 18.23 -3.86 -6.20
C ASP A 108 17.81 -2.41 -6.51
N GLY A 109 16.58 -2.22 -6.97
CA GLY A 109 15.96 -0.91 -7.19
C GLY A 109 15.61 -0.16 -5.90
N GLY A 110 15.72 -0.79 -4.73
CA GLY A 110 15.40 -0.20 -3.43
C GLY A 110 13.97 -0.48 -2.96
N ILE A 111 13.19 -1.28 -3.69
CA ILE A 111 11.82 -1.64 -3.30
C ILE A 111 11.86 -2.65 -2.15
N ARG A 112 11.09 -2.34 -1.09
CA ARG A 112 10.94 -3.14 0.12
C ARG A 112 9.51 -3.66 0.31
N THR A 113 8.54 -3.01 -0.32
CA THR A 113 7.13 -3.36 -0.25
C THR A 113 6.55 -3.46 -1.66
N ALA A 114 5.86 -4.55 -1.95
CA ALA A 114 5.00 -4.70 -3.11
C ALA A 114 3.56 -4.87 -2.63
N VAL A 115 2.70 -3.90 -2.93
CA VAL A 115 1.26 -4.04 -2.69
C VAL A 115 0.61 -4.66 -3.92
N VAL A 116 -0.15 -5.73 -3.71
CA VAL A 116 -0.83 -6.50 -4.76
C VAL A 116 -2.32 -6.61 -4.45
N ASP A 117 -3.18 -6.63 -5.47
CA ASP A 117 -4.61 -6.89 -5.24
C ASP A 117 -4.88 -8.33 -4.78
N ARG A 118 -4.04 -9.26 -5.25
CA ARG A 118 -4.11 -10.68 -4.92
C ARG A 118 -2.73 -11.31 -4.96
N PHE A 119 -2.44 -12.19 -4.00
CA PHE A 119 -1.26 -13.02 -4.06
C PHE A 119 -1.27 -13.95 -5.27
N ASP A 120 -0.11 -14.14 -5.89
CA ASP A 120 0.05 -15.20 -6.89
C ASP A 120 -0.08 -16.60 -6.25
N ASP A 121 -0.55 -17.57 -7.06
CA ASP A 121 -0.81 -18.95 -6.64
C ASP A 121 0.48 -19.78 -6.45
N VAL A 122 1.66 -19.18 -6.64
CA VAL A 122 2.92 -19.90 -6.53
C VAL A 122 3.20 -20.19 -5.05
N PRO A 123 3.21 -21.46 -4.61
CA PRO A 123 3.56 -21.80 -3.23
C PRO A 123 5.03 -21.49 -3.03
N ARG A 124 5.35 -20.60 -2.09
CA ARG A 124 6.73 -20.16 -1.83
C ARG A 124 7.11 -20.35 -0.39
N GLY A 125 8.35 -20.79 -0.18
CA GLY A 125 8.95 -21.01 1.13
C GLY A 125 8.90 -19.74 1.96
N ASN A 126 7.93 -19.70 2.88
CA ASN A 126 7.71 -18.60 3.79
C ASN A 126 8.89 -18.55 4.77
N ARG A 127 9.91 -17.74 4.49
CA ARG A 127 11.12 -17.69 5.34
C ARG A 127 10.92 -16.88 6.62
N ARG A 128 9.89 -16.01 6.67
CA ARG A 128 9.45 -15.34 7.90
C ARG A 128 7.91 -15.41 7.98
N PRO A 129 7.33 -15.93 9.08
CA PRO A 129 5.89 -15.89 9.25
C PRO A 129 5.43 -14.44 9.29
N ALA A 130 4.36 -14.14 8.56
CA ALA A 130 3.65 -12.87 8.71
C ALA A 130 2.99 -12.80 10.09
N PRO A 131 2.80 -11.61 10.66
CA PRO A 131 1.95 -11.46 11.83
C PRO A 131 0.54 -12.01 11.56
N GLU A 132 -0.06 -12.62 12.58
CA GLU A 132 -1.42 -13.13 12.47
C GLU A 132 -2.39 -12.01 12.07
N GLY A 133 -3.30 -12.30 11.14
CA GLY A 133 -4.27 -11.32 10.63
C GLY A 133 -3.71 -10.31 9.62
N TRP A 134 -2.43 -10.39 9.25
CA TRP A 134 -1.87 -9.58 8.18
C TRP A 134 -1.89 -10.36 6.88
N ALA A 135 -2.56 -9.82 5.87
CA ALA A 135 -2.47 -10.34 4.51
C ALA A 135 -1.13 -9.92 3.88
N CYS A 136 -0.02 -10.46 4.38
CA CYS A 136 1.31 -10.24 3.82
C CYS A 136 2.15 -11.51 3.83
N ARG A 137 3.22 -11.53 3.03
CA ARG A 137 4.22 -12.61 3.01
C ARG A 137 5.59 -12.09 2.62
N SER A 138 6.64 -12.72 3.15
CA SER A 138 8.01 -12.39 2.75
C SER A 138 8.37 -13.17 1.49
N VAL A 139 8.62 -12.46 0.40
CA VAL A 139 8.90 -13.05 -0.93
C VAL A 139 10.40 -13.18 -1.20
N LEU A 140 11.21 -12.29 -0.63
CA LEU A 140 12.67 -12.38 -0.54
C LEU A 140 13.10 -11.66 0.73
N TRP A 141 14.30 -11.92 1.25
CA TRP A 141 14.79 -11.19 2.42
C TRP A 141 14.84 -9.69 2.12
N GLY A 142 14.12 -8.89 2.90
CA GLY A 142 13.97 -7.46 2.70
C GLY A 142 12.88 -7.03 1.71
N LEU A 143 12.09 -7.96 1.14
CA LEU A 143 10.92 -7.65 0.31
C LEU A 143 9.66 -8.31 0.86
N TRP A 144 8.66 -7.49 1.13
CA TRP A 144 7.34 -7.92 1.56
C TRP A 144 6.32 -7.74 0.44
N GLU A 145 5.51 -8.76 0.23
CA GLU A 145 4.31 -8.68 -0.58
C GLU A 145 3.13 -8.51 0.37
N VAL A 146 2.30 -7.49 0.13
CA VAL A 146 1.17 -7.13 0.97
C VAL A 146 -0.07 -7.08 0.10
N GLN A 147 -1.11 -7.78 0.50
CA GLN A 147 -2.36 -7.78 -0.24
C GLN A 147 -3.20 -6.57 0.17
N ALA A 148 -3.60 -5.76 -0.81
CA ALA A 148 -4.62 -4.75 -0.62
C ALA A 148 -5.98 -5.41 -0.39
N ALA A 149 -6.78 -4.83 0.50
CA ALA A 149 -8.18 -5.20 0.60
C ALA A 149 -8.82 -4.94 -0.77
N SER A 150 -9.38 -6.00 -1.37
CA SER A 150 -10.01 -5.92 -2.67
C SER A 150 -11.03 -4.78 -2.65
N VAL A 151 -10.90 -3.82 -3.56
CA VAL A 151 -11.94 -2.83 -3.82
C VAL A 151 -13.09 -3.58 -4.49
N PRO A 152 -14.27 -3.72 -3.84
CA PRO A 152 -15.40 -4.33 -4.50
C PRO A 152 -15.85 -3.42 -5.65
N ASN A 153 -16.12 -3.99 -6.82
CA ASN A 153 -16.64 -3.27 -7.97
C ASN A 153 -18.04 -2.72 -7.64
N GLN A 154 -18.09 -1.40 -7.39
CA GLN A 154 -19.19 -0.66 -6.77
C GLN A 154 -20.62 -1.02 -7.25
N GLY A 155 -21.24 -2.00 -6.58
CA GLY A 155 -22.69 -2.14 -6.48
C GLY A 155 -23.22 -1.56 -5.15
N ILE A 156 -24.49 -1.12 -5.13
CA ILE A 156 -25.18 -0.63 -3.92
C ILE A 156 -25.12 -1.68 -2.78
N ILE A 157 -25.22 -2.95 -3.13
CA ILE A 157 -25.15 -4.10 -2.20
C ILE A 157 -23.74 -4.25 -1.60
N GLU A 158 -22.70 -3.98 -2.38
CA GLU A 158 -21.31 -4.10 -1.93
C GLU A 158 -20.86 -2.94 -1.07
N ARG A 159 -21.47 -1.74 -1.23
CA ARG A 159 -21.26 -0.63 -0.31
C ARG A 159 -21.78 -0.93 1.10
N LEU A 160 -22.85 -1.71 1.21
CA LEU A 160 -23.34 -2.29 2.46
C LEU A 160 -22.41 -3.39 3.00
N LEU A 161 -21.82 -4.23 2.13
CA LEU A 161 -20.81 -5.23 2.52
C LEU A 161 -19.44 -4.62 2.84
N SER A 162 -19.12 -3.44 2.34
CA SER A 162 -17.89 -2.71 2.69
C SER A 162 -17.95 -2.19 4.13
N TRP A 163 -19.15 -1.84 4.62
CA TRP A 163 -19.38 -1.67 6.06
C TRP A 163 -19.26 -2.99 6.82
N ALA A 164 -19.63 -4.12 6.22
CA ALA A 164 -19.38 -5.44 6.81
C ALA A 164 -17.86 -5.75 6.90
N ALA A 165 -17.04 -5.31 5.94
CA ALA A 165 -15.57 -5.40 6.00
C ALA A 165 -14.97 -4.46 7.06
N ALA A 166 -15.56 -3.29 7.28
CA ALA A 166 -15.20 -2.42 8.41
C ALA A 166 -15.49 -3.06 9.79
N SER A 167 -16.43 -4.01 9.87
CA SER A 167 -16.67 -4.84 11.07
C SER A 167 -15.59 -5.90 11.33
N HIS A 168 -14.53 -5.98 10.54
CA HIS A 168 -13.42 -6.93 10.73
C HIS A 168 -12.08 -6.25 10.98
N ILE A 169 -12.07 -4.98 11.38
CA ILE A 169 -10.86 -4.35 11.93
C ILE A 169 -10.64 -4.90 13.32
N GLN A 170 -9.87 -5.99 13.38
CA GLN A 170 -9.43 -6.60 14.61
C GLN A 170 -8.16 -5.91 15.13
N PRO A 171 -8.00 -5.77 16.44
CA PRO A 171 -6.73 -5.33 17.01
C PRO A 171 -5.58 -6.16 16.47
N GLY A 172 -4.50 -5.49 16.09
CA GLY A 172 -3.32 -6.11 15.52
C GLY A 172 -3.42 -6.47 14.05
N SER A 173 -4.52 -6.21 13.34
CA SER A 173 -4.63 -6.47 11.90
C SER A 173 -3.96 -5.39 11.04
N LEU A 174 -3.72 -5.71 9.76
CA LEU A 174 -3.32 -4.75 8.73
C LEU A 174 -4.42 -4.65 7.66
N LEU A 175 -4.81 -3.44 7.33
CA LEU A 175 -5.70 -3.13 6.23
C LEU A 175 -5.04 -2.13 5.28
N VAL A 176 -4.86 -2.52 4.03
CA VAL A 176 -4.40 -1.62 2.96
C VAL A 176 -5.57 -1.36 2.03
N ILE A 177 -5.97 -0.10 1.87
CA ILE A 177 -7.14 0.29 1.06
C ILE A 177 -6.74 1.18 -0.11
N HIS A 178 -7.39 0.99 -1.25
CA HIS A 178 -7.34 1.92 -2.37
C HIS A 178 -8.46 2.95 -2.22
N ALA A 179 -8.08 4.22 -2.28
CA ALA A 179 -8.97 5.37 -2.19
C ALA A 179 -9.17 6.06 -3.55
N ASP A 180 -8.62 5.51 -4.62
CA ASP A 180 -8.82 6.04 -5.97
C ASP A 180 -10.11 5.56 -6.64
N ALA A 181 -10.44 6.27 -7.71
CA ALA A 181 -11.64 6.02 -8.50
C ALA A 181 -11.48 4.89 -9.52
N GLY A 182 -10.27 4.33 -9.66
CA GLY A 182 -9.92 3.40 -10.72
C GLY A 182 -9.41 4.10 -11.98
N THR A 183 -9.00 3.30 -12.95
CA THR A 183 -8.45 3.77 -14.22
C THR A 183 -9.47 4.57 -15.04
N GLY A 184 -9.04 5.69 -15.60
CA GLY A 184 -9.87 6.56 -16.44
C GLY A 184 -10.76 7.56 -15.66
N CYS A 185 -10.75 7.52 -14.33
CA CYS A 185 -11.46 8.50 -13.52
C CYS A 185 -10.62 9.78 -13.30
N GLY A 186 -11.31 10.92 -13.27
CA GLY A 186 -10.68 12.23 -13.08
C GLY A 186 -10.34 12.55 -11.61
N VAL A 187 -9.65 13.68 -11.42
CA VAL A 187 -9.22 14.19 -10.11
C VAL A 187 -10.41 14.41 -9.16
N GLN A 188 -11.54 14.91 -9.66
CA GLN A 188 -12.72 15.19 -8.81
C GLN A 188 -13.34 13.93 -8.21
N GLU A 189 -13.48 12.85 -9.01
CA GLU A 189 -14.04 11.60 -8.51
C GLU A 189 -13.06 10.91 -7.55
N THR A 190 -11.76 10.98 -7.85
CA THR A 190 -10.70 10.51 -6.95
C THR A 190 -10.74 11.25 -5.62
N ALA A 191 -10.87 12.59 -5.64
CA ALA A 191 -10.99 13.41 -4.44
C ALA A 191 -12.22 13.01 -3.60
N LYS A 192 -13.38 12.86 -4.24
CA LYS A 192 -14.61 12.45 -3.57
C LYS A 192 -14.49 11.09 -2.88
N ARG A 193 -13.86 10.11 -3.54
CA ARG A 193 -13.61 8.80 -2.93
C ARG A 193 -12.62 8.88 -1.78
N LEU A 194 -11.53 9.64 -1.96
CA LEU A 194 -10.55 9.87 -0.91
C LEU A 194 -11.18 10.51 0.33
N SER A 195 -11.97 11.58 0.19
CA SER A 195 -12.70 12.21 1.29
C SER A 195 -13.60 11.20 2.02
N GLY A 196 -14.30 10.33 1.27
CA GLY A 196 -15.12 9.27 1.85
C GLY A 196 -14.32 8.29 2.71
N GLN A 197 -13.15 7.86 2.23
CA GLN A 197 -12.26 6.96 2.96
C GLN A 197 -11.60 7.64 4.17
N LEU A 198 -11.21 8.91 4.06
CA LEU A 198 -10.67 9.69 5.18
C LEU A 198 -11.71 9.88 6.29
N ALA A 199 -12.95 10.20 5.93
CA ALA A 199 -14.05 10.32 6.88
C ALA A 199 -14.33 8.99 7.60
N TRP A 200 -14.30 7.88 6.86
CA TRP A 200 -14.43 6.54 7.43
C TRP A 200 -13.26 6.21 8.38
N CYS A 201 -12.01 6.42 7.96
CA CYS A 201 -10.83 6.18 8.80
C CYS A 201 -10.88 6.99 10.10
N THR A 202 -11.28 8.26 10.01
CA THR A 202 -11.45 9.14 11.17
C THR A 202 -12.54 8.62 12.12
N SER A 203 -13.67 8.16 11.56
CA SER A 203 -14.76 7.57 12.33
C SER A 203 -14.35 6.29 13.04
N VAL A 204 -13.64 5.38 12.36
CA VAL A 204 -13.14 4.14 12.93
C VAL A 204 -12.04 4.39 13.95
N GLY A 205 -11.11 5.31 13.68
CA GLY A 205 -10.03 5.67 14.60
C GLY A 205 -10.56 6.14 15.97
N ARG A 206 -11.67 6.88 15.98
CA ARG A 206 -12.37 7.29 17.22
C ARG A 206 -13.01 6.14 17.98
N ARG A 207 -13.39 5.05 17.32
CA ARG A 207 -14.15 3.93 17.91
C ARG A 207 -13.26 2.76 18.33
N CYS A 208 -12.25 2.42 17.53
CA CYS A 208 -11.55 1.14 17.62
C CYS A 208 -10.03 1.26 17.86
N GLY A 209 -9.46 2.47 17.88
CA GLY A 209 -8.02 2.65 18.02
C GLY A 209 -7.26 2.12 16.79
N VAL A 210 -7.12 2.98 15.78
CA VAL A 210 -6.42 2.65 14.53
C VAL A 210 -5.13 3.46 14.43
N ARG A 211 -4.05 2.80 14.03
CA ARG A 211 -2.80 3.43 13.61
C ARG A 211 -2.80 3.62 12.10
N MET A 212 -2.76 4.87 11.66
CA MET A 212 -2.54 5.19 10.25
C MET A 212 -1.04 5.15 9.93
N ALA A 213 -0.66 4.55 8.80
CA ALA A 213 0.74 4.43 8.38
C ALA A 213 0.89 4.65 6.88
N ARG A 214 2.13 4.94 6.44
CA ARG A 214 2.52 4.99 5.02
C ARG A 214 2.90 3.58 4.58
N ALA A 215 2.82 3.30 3.27
CA ALA A 215 3.27 2.01 2.75
C ALA A 215 4.78 1.78 2.98
N ALA A 216 5.57 2.87 2.95
CA ALA A 216 6.99 2.86 3.27
C ALA A 216 7.30 2.44 4.72
N ASP A 217 6.35 2.56 5.65
CA ASP A 217 6.54 2.16 7.05
C ASP A 217 6.41 0.64 7.23
N LEU A 218 5.80 -0.08 6.27
CA LEU A 218 5.51 -1.51 6.38
C LEU A 218 6.73 -2.38 6.71
N PRO A 219 7.90 -2.23 6.06
CA PRO A 219 9.06 -3.04 6.39
C PRO A 219 9.50 -2.86 7.84
N ALA A 220 9.41 -1.64 8.38
CA ALA A 220 9.73 -1.35 9.78
C ALA A 220 8.67 -1.93 10.72
N LEU A 221 7.38 -1.83 10.38
CA LEU A 221 6.29 -2.42 11.17
C LEU A 221 6.36 -3.95 11.22
N LEU A 222 6.74 -4.59 10.11
CA LEU A 222 6.95 -6.03 10.00
C LEU A 222 8.28 -6.46 10.63
N GLY A 223 9.30 -5.58 10.59
CA GLY A 223 10.62 -5.78 11.18
C GLY A 223 10.57 -5.77 12.71
N SER A 224 9.91 -4.77 13.28
CA SER A 224 9.74 -4.48 14.71
C SER A 224 8.85 -5.47 15.47
N GLY A 225 8.53 -6.62 14.87
CA GLY A 225 7.81 -7.72 15.51
C GLY A 225 8.62 -8.36 16.63
N ASP A 226 8.82 -7.62 17.72
CA ASP A 226 9.24 -8.11 19.04
C ASP A 226 8.05 -8.78 19.78
N HIS A 227 7.03 -9.19 19.02
CA HIS A 227 5.95 -10.05 19.48
C HIS A 227 6.25 -11.51 19.12
N ALA A 228 7.51 -11.90 19.28
CA ALA A 228 7.89 -13.27 19.59
C ALA A 228 7.34 -13.64 20.98
N ARG A 229 6.03 -13.81 21.08
CA ARG A 229 5.41 -14.60 22.16
C ARG A 229 4.57 -15.70 21.53
N SER A 230 5.04 -16.92 21.81
CA SER A 230 4.51 -18.24 21.46
C SER A 230 4.85 -18.77 20.07
N GLY A 231 5.82 -19.70 20.04
CA GLY A 231 6.11 -20.54 18.88
C GLY A 231 7.57 -20.56 18.43
N SER A 232 8.54 -20.38 19.33
CA SER A 232 9.95 -20.65 19.03
C SER A 232 10.12 -22.13 18.67
N VAL A 233 10.33 -22.41 17.37
CA VAL A 233 10.73 -23.73 16.85
C VAL A 233 12.24 -23.96 17.02
N LEU A 234 12.97 -23.04 17.66
CA LEU A 234 14.42 -23.19 17.93
C LEU A 234 14.73 -23.68 19.36
N ARG A 235 13.84 -24.49 19.94
CA ARG A 235 14.11 -25.25 21.18
C ARG A 235 13.90 -26.76 20.95
N ALA A 236 14.55 -27.28 19.92
CA ALA A 236 14.73 -28.72 19.70
C ALA A 236 16.05 -28.94 18.94
N ALA A 237 17.17 -28.77 19.65
CA ALA A 237 18.47 -29.35 19.34
C ALA A 237 19.25 -29.44 20.66
#